data_AF-A0A3D3HKT8-F1
#
_entry.id   AF-A0A3D3HKT8-F1
#
_cell.length_a   1.000
_cell.length_b   1.000
_cell.length_c   1.000
_cell.angle_alpha   90.00
_cell.angle_beta   90.00
_cell.angle_gamma   90.00
#
_symmetry.space_group_name_H-M   'P 1'
#
loop_
_entity.id
_entity.type
_entity.pdbx_description
1 polymer ?
#
loop_
_entity_poly.entity_id
_entity_poly.type
_entity_poly.pdbx_seq_one_letter_code
_entity_poly.pdbx_strand_id
1 'polypeptide(L)'
;MKGKLTILLLSALLSGCDQTVVKDISADELSKNLDNPDYLIIDTRPDSLYFGFKDKDAARGGHIKGAMQFTTSWLDFIDENKFNNFVAEKGITKEKTLVFYDSNPDDLDRVTAEFAAKGYNVLAFKEFINYANSDYPMEKYPNYWMSVSPGWVNAALNGEKPESYTSDKKPVIFEVSWGEAEQSKSYSTHIKGAYHFNTDWIENAPVWNLSEPDVIKNNLLKNGIRKDTPVIVYSENQMAALRVLWALKWAGVEDVRFLNGGLNVWVDAELPTETTANIPVPVSDFGAFIPANPQVNISMPAEAIQGQKSGLKLISNRTWDEYTGKITGYDYIPRKGEPAGAIWGFGGKNSNDMSDYYDPDGTLRNPEEIFALWKMQGIEPSDHVAFYCGTGWRASVSWFMTQMAGWENSQIYDGGWNAWQMNPELPVLDNAQSKISKPNALNDFGEIVKKPGQSCKS
;
A
#
# COMPACT_ATOMS: atom_id res chain seq x y z
N MET A 1 -66.88 39.69 -26.42
CA MET A 1 -65.94 39.09 -25.43
C MET A 1 -64.61 38.87 -26.12
N LYS A 2 -63.63 39.75 -25.90
CA LYS A 2 -62.25 39.63 -26.40
C LYS A 2 -61.37 39.23 -25.21
N GLY A 3 -60.87 38.00 -25.19
CA GLY A 3 -59.95 37.51 -24.16
C GLY A 3 -58.55 38.06 -24.39
N LYS A 4 -57.98 38.70 -23.36
CA LYS A 4 -56.57 39.12 -23.30
C LYS A 4 -55.72 37.89 -22.99
N LEU A 5 -54.75 37.58 -23.84
CA LEU A 5 -53.68 36.63 -23.54
C LEU A 5 -52.51 37.42 -22.97
N THR A 6 -52.27 37.27 -21.66
CA THR A 6 -51.14 37.87 -20.96
C THR A 6 -49.91 36.99 -21.20
N ILE A 7 -48.90 37.49 -21.92
CA ILE A 7 -47.60 36.85 -22.06
C ILE A 7 -46.78 37.20 -20.81
N LEU A 8 -46.60 36.24 -19.90
CA LEU A 8 -45.58 36.31 -18.86
C LEU A 8 -44.21 36.06 -19.53
N LEU A 9 -43.35 37.07 -19.56
CA LEU A 9 -41.91 36.85 -19.76
C LEU A 9 -41.35 36.22 -18.49
N LEU A 10 -41.11 34.90 -18.53
CA LEU A 10 -40.21 34.25 -17.58
C LEU A 10 -38.78 34.63 -17.98
N SER A 11 -38.16 35.52 -17.20
CA SER A 11 -36.72 35.74 -17.24
C SER A 11 -36.03 34.51 -16.65
N ALA A 12 -35.44 33.69 -17.51
CA ALA A 12 -34.52 32.66 -17.08
C ALA A 12 -33.27 33.36 -16.53
N LEU A 13 -33.11 33.34 -15.20
CA LEU A 13 -31.83 33.56 -14.55
C LEU A 13 -30.90 32.41 -14.95
N LEU A 14 -30.17 32.59 -16.05
CA LEU A 14 -28.94 31.85 -16.32
C LEU A 14 -27.91 32.33 -15.29
N SER A 15 -27.92 31.71 -14.12
CA SER A 15 -26.75 31.70 -13.24
C SER A 15 -25.60 31.09 -14.04
N GLY A 16 -24.61 31.91 -14.37
CA GLY A 16 -23.45 31.49 -15.14
C GLY A 16 -22.75 30.31 -14.46
N CYS A 17 -22.67 29.19 -15.16
CA CYS A 17 -21.55 28.29 -14.97
C CYS A 17 -20.34 29.01 -15.54
N ASP A 18 -19.64 29.80 -14.73
CA ASP A 18 -18.25 30.13 -15.02
C ASP A 18 -17.51 28.79 -14.95
N GLN A 19 -17.40 28.10 -16.09
CA GLN A 19 -16.42 27.03 -16.24
C GLN A 19 -15.06 27.69 -16.05
N THR A 20 -14.46 27.51 -14.88
CA THR A 20 -13.08 27.88 -14.60
C THR A 20 -12.21 27.14 -15.61
N VAL A 21 -11.77 27.85 -16.65
CA VAL A 21 -10.87 27.32 -17.67
C VAL A 21 -9.58 26.89 -16.98
N VAL A 22 -9.30 25.58 -17.00
CA VAL A 22 -8.04 25.02 -16.51
C VAL A 22 -6.90 25.57 -17.37
N LYS A 23 -5.89 26.15 -16.72
CA LYS A 23 -4.72 26.72 -17.41
C LYS A 23 -3.57 25.73 -17.41
N ASP A 24 -2.76 25.78 -18.46
CA ASP A 24 -1.55 24.97 -18.54
C ASP A 24 -0.38 25.70 -17.84
N ILE A 25 0.52 24.94 -17.24
CA ILE A 25 1.80 25.42 -16.70
C ILE A 25 2.96 24.80 -17.49
N SER A 26 4.00 25.58 -17.74
CA SER A 26 5.23 25.10 -18.41
C SER A 26 6.18 24.39 -17.45
N ALA A 27 7.07 23.54 -17.97
CA ALA A 27 8.10 22.90 -17.14
C ALA A 27 9.01 23.90 -16.41
N ASP A 28 9.35 25.03 -17.05
CA ASP A 28 10.17 26.09 -16.46
C ASP A 28 9.47 26.78 -15.29
N GLU A 29 8.16 27.04 -15.41
CA GLU A 29 7.36 27.68 -14.36
C GLU A 29 7.11 26.73 -13.19
N LEU A 30 6.79 25.46 -13.49
CA LEU A 30 6.65 24.42 -12.47
C LEU A 30 7.94 24.28 -11.66
N SER A 31 9.08 24.21 -12.34
CA SER A 31 10.39 24.02 -11.69
C SER A 31 10.78 25.17 -10.76
N LYS A 32 10.29 26.39 -11.01
CA LYS A 32 10.50 27.54 -10.11
C LYS A 32 9.65 27.48 -8.84
N ASN A 33 8.61 26.64 -8.81
CA ASN A 33 7.64 26.56 -7.72
C ASN A 33 7.69 25.23 -6.96
N LEU A 34 8.67 24.36 -7.19
CA LEU A 34 8.77 23.05 -6.51
C LEU A 34 8.81 23.17 -4.98
N ASP A 35 9.51 24.18 -4.46
CA ASP A 35 9.64 24.43 -3.03
C ASP A 35 8.70 25.56 -2.54
N ASN A 36 7.74 26.00 -3.38
CA ASN A 36 6.79 27.06 -3.04
C ASN A 36 5.61 26.48 -2.23
N PRO A 37 5.40 26.91 -0.96
CA PRO A 37 4.34 26.35 -0.11
C PRO A 37 2.91 26.66 -0.60
N ASP A 38 2.75 27.65 -1.47
CA ASP A 38 1.46 28.00 -2.09
C ASP A 38 1.10 27.07 -3.26
N TYR A 39 2.05 26.24 -3.73
CA TYR A 39 1.84 25.26 -4.78
C TYR A 39 1.76 23.86 -4.18
N LEU A 40 0.91 23.02 -4.75
CA LEU A 40 0.89 21.59 -4.48
C LEU A 40 0.95 20.85 -5.80
N ILE A 41 2.00 20.06 -5.98
CA ILE A 41 2.22 19.25 -7.17
C ILE A 41 1.63 17.86 -6.91
N ILE A 42 0.81 17.39 -7.84
CA ILE A 42 -0.01 16.20 -7.64
C ILE A 42 0.21 15.27 -8.84
N ASP A 43 0.81 14.11 -8.57
CA ASP A 43 0.93 13.01 -9.51
C ASP A 43 -0.38 12.22 -9.53
N THR A 44 -1.01 12.10 -10.69
CA THR A 44 -2.27 11.38 -10.83
C THR A 44 -2.15 10.02 -11.49
N ARG A 45 -0.92 9.61 -11.78
CA ARG A 45 -0.61 8.33 -12.42
C ARG A 45 -0.72 7.17 -11.43
N PRO A 46 -0.81 5.92 -11.93
CA PRO A 46 -0.82 4.73 -11.08
C PRO A 46 0.42 4.58 -10.18
N ASP A 47 0.23 3.94 -9.01
CA ASP A 47 1.22 3.73 -7.95
C ASP A 47 2.59 3.30 -8.44
N SER A 48 2.66 2.33 -9.34
CA SER A 48 3.96 1.83 -9.84
C SER A 48 4.80 2.93 -10.49
N LEU A 49 4.16 3.86 -11.22
CA LEU A 49 4.85 4.98 -11.88
C LEU A 49 5.26 6.04 -10.87
N TYR A 50 4.41 6.33 -9.89
CA TYR A 50 4.78 7.20 -8.76
C TYR A 50 5.98 6.60 -8.00
N PHE A 51 5.95 5.31 -7.66
CA PHE A 51 6.98 4.67 -6.85
C PHE A 51 8.35 4.65 -7.51
N GLY A 52 8.43 4.53 -8.84
CA GLY A 52 9.73 4.60 -9.52
C GLY A 52 9.82 3.97 -10.90
N PHE A 53 8.81 3.20 -11.33
CA PHE A 53 8.78 2.67 -12.69
C PHE A 53 8.66 3.82 -13.69
N LYS A 54 9.26 3.66 -14.87
CA LYS A 54 9.14 4.65 -15.92
C LYS A 54 7.86 4.46 -16.72
N ASP A 55 7.33 5.58 -17.17
CA ASP A 55 6.34 5.57 -18.23
C ASP A 55 6.98 5.07 -19.54
N LYS A 56 6.18 4.52 -20.45
CA LYS A 56 6.63 3.87 -21.69
C LYS A 56 7.60 4.74 -22.50
N ASP A 57 7.29 6.04 -22.60
CA ASP A 57 8.06 7.01 -23.39
C ASP A 57 9.01 7.88 -22.56
N ALA A 58 9.13 7.59 -21.25
CA ALA A 58 10.01 8.28 -20.34
C ALA A 58 11.38 7.60 -20.21
N ALA A 59 12.44 8.41 -20.14
CA ALA A 59 13.83 7.99 -19.91
C ALA A 59 14.11 7.73 -18.43
N ARG A 60 13.37 8.39 -17.54
CA ARG A 60 13.47 8.26 -16.07
C ARG A 60 12.09 7.94 -15.49
N GLY A 61 12.06 7.12 -14.45
CA GLY A 61 10.84 6.78 -13.71
C GLY A 61 10.75 7.50 -12.37
N GLY A 62 9.61 7.36 -11.70
CA GLY A 62 9.27 8.07 -10.48
C GLY A 62 8.43 9.32 -10.74
N HIS A 63 8.38 10.22 -9.76
CA HIS A 63 7.53 11.40 -9.72
C HIS A 63 8.34 12.69 -9.68
N ILE A 64 7.68 13.83 -9.92
CA ILE A 64 8.30 15.15 -9.78
C ILE A 64 8.66 15.36 -8.30
N LYS A 65 9.84 15.93 -8.03
CA LYS A 65 10.31 16.17 -6.66
C LYS A 65 9.24 16.89 -5.82
N GLY A 66 8.91 16.34 -4.66
CA GLY A 66 7.93 16.90 -3.72
C GLY A 66 6.47 16.71 -4.13
N ALA A 67 6.18 15.99 -5.21
CA ALA A 67 4.81 15.69 -5.61
C ALA A 67 4.15 14.72 -4.63
N MET A 68 2.91 15.02 -4.26
CA MET A 68 2.03 14.06 -3.59
C MET A 68 1.33 13.16 -4.62
N GLN A 69 0.73 12.06 -4.17
CA GLN A 69 0.02 11.13 -5.05
C GLN A 69 -1.51 11.24 -4.89
N PHE A 70 -2.23 11.45 -5.99
CA PHE A 70 -3.68 11.34 -6.05
C PHE A 70 -4.08 10.66 -7.36
N THR A 71 -4.11 9.33 -7.39
CA THR A 71 -4.41 8.59 -8.62
C THR A 71 -5.79 8.94 -9.16
N THR A 72 -5.92 9.22 -10.46
CA THR A 72 -7.19 9.65 -11.07
C THR A 72 -8.36 8.68 -10.81
N SER A 73 -8.07 7.37 -10.77
CA SER A 73 -9.07 6.33 -10.48
C SER A 73 -9.72 6.47 -9.11
N TRP A 74 -9.06 7.09 -8.13
CA TRP A 74 -9.62 7.26 -6.77
C TRP A 74 -10.92 8.05 -6.75
N LEU A 75 -11.18 8.91 -7.75
CA LEU A 75 -12.45 9.61 -7.91
C LEU A 75 -13.66 8.66 -7.94
N ASP A 76 -13.46 7.40 -8.37
CA ASP A 76 -14.50 6.37 -8.44
C ASP A 76 -14.76 5.65 -7.10
N PHE A 77 -13.89 5.84 -6.11
CA PHE A 77 -13.89 5.11 -4.84
C PHE A 77 -14.10 5.99 -3.61
N ILE A 78 -14.02 7.32 -3.75
CA ILE A 78 -14.23 8.27 -2.65
C ILE A 78 -15.72 8.56 -2.49
N ASP A 79 -16.24 8.42 -1.26
CA ASP A 79 -17.57 8.86 -0.88
C ASP A 79 -17.69 10.38 -1.10
N GLU A 80 -18.72 10.82 -1.82
CA GLU A 80 -18.95 12.24 -2.14
C GLU A 80 -19.02 13.11 -0.88
N ASN A 81 -19.58 12.58 0.21
CA ASN A 81 -19.67 13.30 1.49
C ASN A 81 -18.33 13.42 2.21
N LYS A 82 -17.36 12.58 1.83
CA LYS A 82 -16.01 12.54 2.41
C LYS A 82 -14.99 13.26 1.54
N PHE A 83 -15.26 13.44 0.25
CA PHE A 83 -14.34 14.03 -0.72
C PHE A 83 -13.59 15.25 -0.19
N ASN A 84 -14.31 16.28 0.25
CA ASN A 84 -13.69 17.54 0.70
C ASN A 84 -12.80 17.34 1.94
N ASN A 85 -13.18 16.47 2.88
CA ASN A 85 -12.35 16.19 4.05
C ASN A 85 -11.12 15.39 3.66
N PHE A 86 -11.29 14.33 2.87
CA PHE A 86 -10.21 13.46 2.42
C PHE A 86 -9.12 14.21 1.66
N VAL A 87 -9.49 15.02 0.66
CA VAL A 87 -8.49 15.77 -0.12
C VAL A 87 -7.80 16.85 0.74
N ALA A 88 -8.52 17.49 1.67
CA ALA A 88 -7.94 18.45 2.60
C ALA A 88 -6.96 17.78 3.59
N GLU A 89 -7.23 16.56 4.04
CA GLU A 89 -6.34 15.74 4.87
C GLU A 89 -5.02 15.40 4.14
N LYS A 90 -5.04 15.31 2.80
CA LYS A 90 -3.85 15.20 1.93
C LYS A 90 -3.21 16.56 1.60
N GLY A 91 -3.71 17.66 2.16
CA GLY A 91 -3.18 19.01 1.96
C GLY A 91 -3.65 19.70 0.68
N ILE A 92 -4.64 19.14 -0.03
CA ILE A 92 -5.28 19.73 -1.21
C ILE A 92 -6.37 20.70 -0.72
N THR A 93 -6.09 22.00 -0.79
CA THR A 93 -7.00 23.04 -0.30
C THR A 93 -7.25 24.12 -1.37
N LYS A 94 -8.28 24.94 -1.19
CA LYS A 94 -8.66 25.98 -2.17
C LYS A 94 -7.73 27.19 -2.17
N GLU A 95 -6.93 27.34 -1.12
CA GLU A 95 -5.94 28.41 -0.97
C GLU A 95 -4.68 28.14 -1.79
N LYS A 96 -4.39 26.87 -2.09
CA LYS A 96 -3.22 26.48 -2.87
C LYS A 96 -3.50 26.53 -4.38
N THR A 97 -2.43 26.72 -5.14
CA THR A 97 -2.39 26.44 -6.57
C THR A 97 -2.08 24.96 -6.76
N LEU A 98 -3.04 24.20 -7.27
CA LEU A 98 -2.90 22.76 -7.51
C LEU A 98 -2.34 22.55 -8.91
N VAL A 99 -1.20 21.87 -9.03
CA VAL A 99 -0.62 21.48 -10.31
C VAL A 99 -0.76 19.97 -10.47
N PHE A 100 -1.69 19.55 -11.31
CA PHE A 100 -1.86 18.13 -11.62
C PHE A 100 -1.03 17.75 -12.84
N TYR A 101 -0.49 16.54 -12.85
CA TYR A 101 0.12 15.95 -14.03
C TYR A 101 -0.20 14.47 -14.16
N ASP A 102 -0.31 14.05 -15.42
CA ASP A 102 -0.47 12.65 -15.81
C ASP A 102 0.25 12.44 -17.15
N SER A 103 0.66 11.21 -17.42
CA SER A 103 1.12 10.82 -18.76
C SER A 103 -0.04 10.47 -19.68
N ASN A 104 -1.22 10.12 -19.13
CA ASN A 104 -2.46 9.95 -19.86
C ASN A 104 -3.25 11.28 -19.91
N PRO A 105 -3.41 11.91 -21.09
CA PRO A 105 -4.12 13.19 -21.20
C PRO A 105 -5.59 13.10 -20.78
N ASP A 106 -6.25 11.96 -21.00
CA ASP A 106 -7.66 11.79 -20.64
C ASP A 106 -7.84 11.78 -19.10
N ASP A 107 -6.91 11.14 -18.38
CA ASP A 107 -6.92 11.12 -16.92
C ASP A 107 -6.60 12.50 -16.34
N LEU A 108 -5.63 13.22 -16.92
CA LEU A 108 -5.31 14.60 -16.53
C LEU A 108 -6.50 15.55 -16.76
N ASP A 109 -7.17 15.47 -17.89
CA ASP A 109 -8.34 16.29 -18.19
C ASP A 109 -9.50 15.96 -17.23
N ARG A 110 -9.71 14.68 -16.92
CA ARG A 110 -10.73 14.22 -15.97
C ARG A 110 -10.51 14.79 -14.56
N VAL A 111 -9.32 14.61 -13.99
CA VAL A 111 -9.04 15.03 -12.61
C VAL A 111 -9.01 16.55 -12.48
N THR A 112 -8.42 17.26 -13.46
CA THR A 112 -8.37 18.72 -13.43
C THR A 112 -9.76 19.34 -13.56
N ALA A 113 -10.63 18.78 -14.42
CA ALA A 113 -12.02 19.22 -14.54
C ALA A 113 -12.82 19.01 -13.25
N GLU A 114 -12.65 17.88 -12.57
CA GLU A 114 -13.33 17.58 -11.30
C GLU A 114 -12.96 18.59 -10.21
N PHE A 115 -11.67 18.86 -10.01
CA PHE A 115 -11.22 19.84 -9.03
C PHE A 115 -11.58 21.28 -9.43
N ALA A 116 -11.50 21.64 -10.71
CA ALA A 116 -11.93 22.97 -11.18
C ALA A 116 -13.43 23.21 -10.94
N ALA A 117 -14.27 22.20 -11.22
CA ALA A 117 -15.71 22.25 -10.99
C ALA A 117 -16.07 22.39 -9.50
N LYS A 118 -15.25 21.83 -8.59
CA LYS A 118 -15.40 22.03 -7.14
C LYS A 118 -14.80 23.35 -6.62
N GLY A 119 -14.26 24.19 -7.52
CA GLY A 119 -13.79 25.55 -7.23
C GLY A 119 -12.38 25.63 -6.64
N TYR A 120 -11.51 24.67 -6.97
CA TYR A 120 -10.08 24.75 -6.66
C TYR A 120 -9.33 25.57 -7.73
N ASN A 121 -8.19 26.16 -7.36
CA ASN A 121 -7.29 26.81 -8.31
C ASN A 121 -6.40 25.76 -8.97
N VAL A 122 -6.69 25.39 -10.22
CA VAL A 122 -6.11 24.25 -10.91
C VAL A 122 -5.25 24.67 -12.10
N LEU A 123 -4.04 24.11 -12.18
CA LEU A 123 -3.16 24.12 -13.33
C LEU A 123 -2.92 22.68 -13.83
N ALA A 124 -2.89 22.50 -15.14
CA ALA A 124 -2.53 21.23 -15.77
C ALA A 124 -1.08 21.28 -16.29
N PHE A 125 -0.27 20.30 -15.91
CA PHE A 125 1.08 20.12 -16.44
C PHE A 125 1.12 18.97 -17.46
N LYS A 126 1.06 19.33 -18.74
CA LYS A 126 0.94 18.38 -19.88
C LYS A 126 2.28 17.86 -20.41
N GLU A 127 3.40 18.38 -19.90
CA GLU A 127 4.74 18.10 -20.44
C GLU A 127 5.51 17.06 -19.62
N PHE A 128 4.83 16.21 -18.86
CA PHE A 128 5.48 15.25 -17.95
C PHE A 128 6.52 14.35 -18.64
N ILE A 129 6.22 13.81 -19.83
CA ILE A 129 7.18 12.98 -20.57
C ILE A 129 8.45 13.77 -20.94
N ASN A 130 8.30 15.02 -21.41
CA ASN A 130 9.44 15.88 -21.71
C ASN A 130 10.25 16.24 -20.45
N TYR A 131 9.56 16.45 -19.33
CA TYR A 131 10.18 16.69 -18.03
C TYR A 131 11.03 15.50 -17.57
N ALA A 132 10.45 14.30 -17.64
CA ALA A 132 11.13 13.05 -17.30
C ALA A 132 12.32 12.75 -18.23
N ASN A 133 12.27 13.22 -19.47
CA ASN A 133 13.34 13.12 -20.47
C ASN A 133 14.42 14.21 -20.37
N SER A 134 14.25 15.19 -19.49
CA SER A 134 15.19 16.28 -19.26
C SER A 134 15.96 16.09 -17.93
N ASP A 135 16.69 17.11 -17.47
CA ASP A 135 17.45 17.07 -16.19
C ASP A 135 16.68 17.62 -14.99
N TYR A 136 15.37 17.85 -15.13
CA TYR A 136 14.55 18.35 -14.04
C TYR A 136 14.47 17.36 -12.85
N PRO A 137 14.29 17.85 -11.61
CA PRO A 137 14.36 17.01 -10.42
C PRO A 137 13.17 16.04 -10.32
N MET A 138 13.48 14.77 -10.08
CA MET A 138 12.52 13.69 -9.85
C MET A 138 12.95 12.85 -8.67
N GLU A 139 11.97 12.19 -8.05
CA GLU A 139 12.14 11.31 -6.91
C GLU A 139 11.58 9.92 -7.22
N LYS A 140 12.14 8.90 -6.57
CA LYS A 140 11.64 7.53 -6.60
C LYS A 140 12.11 6.77 -5.37
N TYR A 141 11.39 5.73 -5.00
CA TYR A 141 11.83 4.81 -3.97
C TYR A 141 13.04 4.01 -4.44
N PRO A 142 14.04 3.72 -3.59
CA PRO A 142 15.20 2.93 -3.99
C PRO A 142 14.83 1.48 -4.37
N ASN A 143 13.82 0.91 -3.69
CA ASN A 143 13.36 -0.46 -3.91
C ASN A 143 11.95 -0.53 -4.51
N TYR A 144 11.58 0.45 -5.33
CA TYR A 144 10.28 0.50 -6.03
C TYR A 144 9.91 -0.79 -6.76
N TRP A 145 10.91 -1.51 -7.27
CA TRP A 145 10.76 -2.78 -7.99
C TRP A 145 10.07 -3.89 -7.18
N MET A 146 9.99 -3.76 -5.85
CA MET A 146 9.30 -4.70 -4.97
C MET A 146 7.77 -4.65 -5.13
N SER A 147 7.20 -3.52 -5.55
CA SER A 147 5.75 -3.32 -5.72
C SER A 147 5.43 -3.17 -7.21
N VAL A 148 4.82 -4.20 -7.80
CA VAL A 148 4.64 -4.32 -9.25
C VAL A 148 3.19 -4.12 -9.67
N SER A 149 2.99 -3.59 -10.87
CA SER A 149 1.66 -3.39 -11.47
C SER A 149 1.16 -4.66 -12.19
N PRO A 150 -0.16 -4.75 -12.48
CA PRO A 150 -0.71 -5.85 -13.27
C PRO A 150 -0.04 -6.01 -14.64
N GLY A 151 0.22 -4.91 -15.33
CA GLY A 151 0.90 -4.91 -16.63
C GLY A 151 2.33 -5.46 -16.54
N TRP A 152 3.06 -5.09 -15.49
CA TRP A 152 4.40 -5.63 -15.22
C TRP A 152 4.35 -7.15 -15.00
N VAL A 153 3.43 -7.61 -14.15
CA VAL A 153 3.27 -9.04 -13.84
C VAL A 153 2.89 -9.82 -15.09
N ASN A 154 1.94 -9.33 -15.89
CA ASN A 154 1.53 -9.97 -17.12
C ASN A 154 2.67 -10.10 -18.13
N ALA A 155 3.47 -9.05 -18.32
CA ALA A 155 4.65 -9.10 -19.20
C ALA A 155 5.64 -10.18 -18.73
N ALA A 156 5.98 -10.20 -17.44
CA ALA A 156 6.91 -11.18 -16.88
C ALA A 156 6.39 -12.64 -16.99
N LEU A 157 5.10 -12.86 -16.75
CA LEU A 157 4.47 -14.19 -16.91
C LEU A 157 4.43 -14.66 -18.37
N ASN A 158 4.41 -13.74 -19.34
CA ASN A 158 4.48 -14.06 -20.76
C ASN A 158 5.92 -14.17 -21.29
N GLY A 159 6.93 -14.15 -20.41
CA GLY A 159 8.34 -14.33 -20.76
C GLY A 159 9.03 -13.07 -21.28
N GLU A 160 8.38 -11.91 -21.14
CA GLU A 160 9.01 -10.62 -21.42
C GLU A 160 9.93 -10.20 -20.24
N LYS A 161 10.74 -9.17 -20.47
CA LYS A 161 11.63 -8.58 -19.46
C LYS A 161 11.18 -7.15 -19.14
N PRO A 162 10.08 -6.98 -18.38
CA PRO A 162 9.67 -5.64 -17.96
C PRO A 162 10.76 -5.01 -17.07
N GLU A 163 10.71 -3.68 -16.90
CA GLU A 163 11.70 -2.92 -16.13
C GLU A 163 12.00 -3.59 -14.78
N SER A 164 13.27 -3.58 -14.34
CA SER A 164 13.75 -4.24 -13.11
C SER A 164 13.67 -5.78 -13.08
N TYR A 165 13.09 -6.44 -14.10
CA TYR A 165 13.14 -7.89 -14.22
C TYR A 165 14.44 -8.34 -14.88
N THR A 166 15.36 -8.90 -14.09
CA THR A 166 16.70 -9.30 -14.56
C THR A 166 16.87 -10.82 -14.66
N SER A 167 15.92 -11.60 -14.14
CA SER A 167 15.97 -13.05 -14.19
C SER A 167 15.69 -13.58 -15.60
N ASP A 168 16.40 -14.64 -16.00
CA ASP A 168 16.11 -15.42 -17.21
C ASP A 168 15.07 -16.53 -16.96
N LYS A 169 14.78 -16.83 -15.69
CA LYS A 169 13.69 -17.74 -15.32
C LYS A 169 12.37 -16.98 -15.35
N LYS A 170 11.31 -17.62 -15.82
CA LYS A 170 9.93 -17.12 -15.67
C LYS A 170 9.57 -17.05 -14.18
N PRO A 171 8.89 -15.99 -13.69
CA PRO A 171 8.50 -15.94 -12.29
C PRO A 171 7.37 -16.93 -12.01
N VAL A 172 7.32 -17.41 -10.77
CA VAL A 172 6.13 -18.08 -10.23
C VAL A 172 5.28 -17.04 -9.51
N ILE A 173 3.96 -17.14 -9.66
CA ILE A 173 3.02 -16.25 -8.99
C ILE A 173 2.14 -17.06 -8.03
N PHE A 174 1.94 -16.52 -6.83
CA PHE A 174 1.14 -17.13 -5.78
C PHE A 174 0.00 -16.20 -5.33
N GLU A 175 -1.22 -16.72 -5.35
CA GLU A 175 -2.32 -16.21 -4.54
C GLU A 175 -2.10 -16.70 -3.10
N VAL A 176 -2.12 -15.78 -2.14
CA VAL A 176 -1.82 -16.07 -0.74
C VAL A 176 -3.09 -15.93 0.10
N SER A 177 -3.49 -17.04 0.72
CA SER A 177 -4.65 -17.09 1.61
C SER A 177 -4.49 -18.19 2.65
N TRP A 178 -5.24 -18.09 3.74
CA TRP A 178 -5.21 -19.09 4.81
C TRP A 178 -6.03 -20.33 4.45
N GLY A 179 -5.52 -21.52 4.81
CA GLY A 179 -6.17 -22.81 4.60
C GLY A 179 -5.76 -23.48 3.29
N GLU A 180 -6.16 -24.73 3.09
CA GLU A 180 -5.86 -25.47 1.85
C GLU A 180 -6.58 -24.87 0.64
N ALA A 181 -6.04 -25.11 -0.57
CA ALA A 181 -6.55 -24.52 -1.82
C ALA A 181 -8.05 -24.78 -2.04
N GLU A 182 -8.56 -25.95 -1.65
CA GLU A 182 -9.98 -26.31 -1.76
C GLU A 182 -10.90 -25.51 -0.82
N GLN A 183 -10.32 -24.89 0.21
CA GLN A 183 -11.04 -24.08 1.21
C GLN A 183 -10.86 -22.58 0.95
N SER A 184 -9.89 -22.20 0.13
CA SER A 184 -9.63 -20.80 -0.22
C SER A 184 -10.69 -20.26 -1.18
N LYS A 185 -11.54 -19.36 -0.66
CA LYS A 185 -12.47 -18.60 -1.50
C LYS A 185 -11.74 -17.65 -2.44
N SER A 186 -10.66 -17.02 -1.96
CA SER A 186 -9.86 -16.06 -2.71
C SER A 186 -9.15 -16.72 -3.91
N TYR A 187 -8.86 -18.03 -3.85
CA TYR A 187 -8.27 -18.78 -4.95
C TYR A 187 -9.29 -19.35 -5.96
N SER A 188 -10.60 -19.28 -5.68
CA SER A 188 -11.62 -19.86 -6.57
C SER A 188 -11.67 -19.21 -7.97
N THR A 189 -11.27 -17.94 -8.05
CA THR A 189 -10.93 -17.23 -9.29
C THR A 189 -9.61 -16.51 -9.02
N HIS A 190 -8.59 -16.80 -9.81
CA HIS A 190 -7.23 -16.31 -9.57
C HIS A 190 -6.56 -15.85 -10.87
N ILE A 191 -5.41 -15.19 -10.74
CA ILE A 191 -4.59 -14.79 -11.88
C ILE A 191 -4.16 -16.03 -12.65
N LYS A 192 -4.29 -16.00 -13.98
CA LYS A 192 -3.92 -17.14 -14.82
C LYS A 192 -2.45 -17.56 -14.58
N GLY A 193 -2.26 -18.83 -14.26
CA GLY A 193 -0.96 -19.44 -13.91
C GLY A 193 -0.55 -19.28 -12.45
N ALA A 194 -1.37 -18.67 -11.60
CA ALA A 194 -1.09 -18.54 -10.18
C ALA A 194 -1.33 -19.85 -9.43
N TYR A 195 -0.40 -20.17 -8.54
CA TYR A 195 -0.54 -21.24 -7.57
C TYR A 195 -1.18 -20.69 -6.28
N HIS A 196 -1.74 -21.57 -5.45
CA HIS A 196 -2.14 -21.21 -4.10
C HIS A 196 -0.96 -21.33 -3.14
N PHE A 197 -0.80 -20.38 -2.21
CA PHE A 197 0.14 -20.43 -1.11
C PHE A 197 -0.62 -20.39 0.22
N ASN A 198 -0.67 -21.52 0.92
CA ASN A 198 -1.25 -21.58 2.27
C ASN A 198 -0.27 -20.93 3.27
N THR A 199 -0.74 -19.95 4.03
CA THR A 199 0.07 -19.29 5.07
C THR A 199 0.58 -20.26 6.14
N ASP A 200 -0.11 -21.38 6.40
CA ASP A 200 0.34 -22.42 7.33
C ASP A 200 1.67 -23.08 6.91
N TRP A 201 2.11 -22.87 5.67
CA TRP A 201 3.43 -23.30 5.20
C TRP A 201 4.57 -22.59 5.90
N ILE A 202 4.34 -21.35 6.35
CA ILE A 202 5.36 -20.50 6.96
C ILE A 202 5.13 -20.25 8.43
N GLU A 203 3.93 -20.40 8.98
CA GLU A 203 3.64 -20.10 10.39
C GLU A 203 2.72 -21.15 11.04
N ASN A 204 2.82 -21.30 12.37
CA ASN A 204 2.06 -22.30 13.10
C ASN A 204 1.71 -21.88 14.54
N ALA A 205 0.57 -22.39 15.02
CA ALA A 205 0.16 -22.34 16.41
C ALA A 205 1.20 -23.01 17.36
N PRO A 206 1.23 -22.69 18.67
CA PRO A 206 0.31 -21.79 19.38
C PRO A 206 0.70 -20.31 19.32
N VAL A 207 1.94 -20.00 18.92
CA VAL A 207 2.47 -18.63 18.91
C VAL A 207 2.11 -17.89 17.62
N TRP A 208 1.95 -18.61 16.51
CA TRP A 208 1.76 -18.05 15.16
C TRP A 208 2.98 -17.29 14.64
N ASN A 209 4.18 -17.68 15.10
CA ASN A 209 5.45 -17.25 14.53
C ASN A 209 5.76 -18.02 13.24
N LEU A 210 6.79 -17.56 12.53
CA LEU A 210 7.50 -18.40 11.57
C LEU A 210 7.80 -19.77 12.18
N SER A 211 7.51 -20.79 11.39
CA SER A 211 7.80 -22.18 11.72
C SER A 211 9.31 -22.41 11.71
N GLU A 212 9.72 -23.54 12.28
CA GLU A 212 11.11 -23.94 12.24
C GLU A 212 11.67 -23.92 10.80
N PRO A 213 12.94 -23.51 10.61
CA PRO A 213 13.54 -23.35 9.29
C PRO A 213 13.38 -24.56 8.35
N ASP A 214 13.47 -25.78 8.89
CA ASP A 214 13.31 -27.02 8.11
C ASP A 214 11.86 -27.26 7.66
N VAL A 215 10.87 -26.82 8.44
CA VAL A 215 9.45 -26.89 8.04
C VAL A 215 9.22 -25.97 6.85
N ILE A 216 9.66 -24.71 6.97
CA ILE A 216 9.57 -23.73 5.89
C ILE A 216 10.30 -24.24 4.65
N LYS A 217 11.54 -24.70 4.80
CA LYS A 217 12.33 -25.27 3.70
C LYS A 217 11.57 -26.38 2.97
N ASN A 218 11.03 -27.36 3.70
CA ASN A 218 10.33 -28.49 3.10
C ASN A 218 9.07 -28.04 2.34
N ASN A 219 8.33 -27.06 2.86
CA ASN A 219 7.15 -26.51 2.17
C ASN A 219 7.54 -25.72 0.91
N LEU A 220 8.60 -24.90 0.97
CA LEU A 220 9.11 -24.19 -0.21
C LEU A 220 9.57 -25.16 -1.31
N LEU A 221 10.31 -26.21 -0.94
CA LEU A 221 10.78 -27.25 -1.88
C LEU A 221 9.63 -28.00 -2.55
N LYS A 222 8.61 -28.42 -1.79
CA LYS A 222 7.40 -29.06 -2.33
C LYS A 222 6.68 -28.17 -3.34
N ASN A 223 6.79 -26.84 -3.19
CA ASN A 223 6.13 -25.86 -4.03
C ASN A 223 7.03 -25.21 -5.08
N GLY A 224 8.20 -25.80 -5.37
CA GLY A 224 9.06 -25.36 -6.48
C GLY A 224 9.86 -24.08 -6.20
N ILE A 225 9.93 -23.62 -4.94
CA ILE A 225 10.61 -22.39 -4.57
C ILE A 225 12.05 -22.69 -4.13
N ARG A 226 13.00 -22.07 -4.84
CA ARG A 226 14.43 -22.02 -4.51
C ARG A 226 14.81 -20.60 -4.14
N LYS A 227 16.03 -20.40 -3.61
CA LYS A 227 16.56 -19.04 -3.35
C LYS A 227 16.54 -18.15 -4.59
N ASP A 228 16.76 -18.76 -5.75
CA ASP A 228 16.90 -18.11 -7.06
C ASP A 228 15.65 -18.28 -7.94
N THR A 229 14.51 -18.65 -7.34
CA THR A 229 13.19 -18.62 -7.99
C THR A 229 12.63 -17.20 -7.85
N PRO A 230 12.32 -16.48 -8.95
CA PRO A 230 11.61 -15.21 -8.86
C PRO A 230 10.16 -15.46 -8.45
N VAL A 231 9.73 -14.89 -7.34
CA VAL A 231 8.41 -15.09 -6.75
C VAL A 231 7.61 -13.79 -6.78
N ILE A 232 6.37 -13.86 -7.26
CA ILE A 232 5.38 -12.77 -7.16
C ILE A 232 4.28 -13.24 -6.22
N VAL A 233 3.93 -12.46 -5.21
CA VAL A 233 2.82 -12.75 -4.30
C VAL A 233 1.72 -11.70 -4.41
N TYR A 234 0.48 -12.16 -4.25
CA TYR A 234 -0.69 -11.30 -4.17
C TYR A 234 -1.77 -11.98 -3.33
N SER A 235 -2.74 -11.21 -2.84
CA SER A 235 -3.85 -11.75 -2.04
C SER A 235 -5.04 -10.80 -2.08
N GLU A 236 -6.22 -11.30 -1.70
CA GLU A 236 -7.39 -10.44 -1.48
C GLU A 236 -7.17 -9.47 -0.32
N ASN A 237 -6.64 -9.98 0.80
CA ASN A 237 -6.17 -9.15 1.91
C ASN A 237 -4.64 -9.04 1.83
N GLN A 238 -4.13 -7.88 1.44
CA GLN A 238 -2.70 -7.67 1.14
C GLN A 238 -1.75 -8.10 2.27
N MET A 239 -2.21 -8.08 3.52
CA MET A 239 -1.41 -8.52 4.67
C MET A 239 -0.91 -9.97 4.54
N ALA A 240 -1.71 -10.85 3.92
CA ALA A 240 -1.34 -12.25 3.72
C ALA A 240 -0.12 -12.36 2.77
N ALA A 241 -0.19 -11.72 1.60
CA ALA A 241 0.90 -11.68 0.65
C ALA A 241 2.16 -11.04 1.24
N LEU A 242 2.02 -9.94 1.98
CA LEU A 242 3.17 -9.26 2.59
C LEU A 242 3.79 -10.05 3.76
N ARG A 243 2.98 -10.82 4.50
CA ARG A 243 3.47 -11.79 5.50
C ARG A 243 4.33 -12.88 4.86
N VAL A 244 3.85 -13.45 3.75
CA VAL A 244 4.62 -14.44 2.98
C VAL A 244 5.86 -13.81 2.35
N LEU A 245 5.76 -12.59 1.81
CA LEU A 245 6.92 -11.88 1.26
C LEU A 245 8.02 -11.72 2.31
N TRP A 246 7.68 -11.27 3.51
CA TRP A 246 8.62 -11.18 4.62
C TRP A 246 9.22 -12.55 4.99
N ALA A 247 8.41 -13.61 5.06
CA ALA A 247 8.89 -14.97 5.35
C ALA A 247 9.86 -15.49 4.27
N LEU A 248 9.59 -15.22 2.98
CA LEU A 248 10.47 -15.58 1.88
C LEU A 248 11.78 -14.80 1.91
N LYS A 249 11.74 -13.51 2.30
CA LYS A 249 12.95 -12.71 2.52
C LYS A 249 13.76 -13.22 3.70
N TRP A 250 13.13 -13.57 4.83
CA TRP A 250 13.80 -14.24 5.97
C TRP A 250 14.45 -15.55 5.55
N ALA A 251 13.77 -16.36 4.73
CA ALA A 251 14.29 -17.61 4.22
C ALA A 251 15.46 -17.43 3.25
N GLY A 252 15.50 -16.34 2.49
CA GLY A 252 16.58 -16.02 1.56
C GLY A 252 16.23 -16.11 0.09
N VAL A 253 14.95 -16.02 -0.28
CA VAL A 253 14.55 -15.86 -1.68
C VAL A 253 14.98 -14.47 -2.17
N GLU A 254 15.74 -14.44 -3.25
CA GLU A 254 16.46 -13.24 -3.71
C GLU A 254 15.49 -12.23 -4.36
N ASP A 255 14.64 -12.69 -5.28
CA ASP A 255 13.64 -11.86 -5.98
C ASP A 255 12.22 -12.25 -5.53
N VAL A 256 11.64 -11.41 -4.67
CA VAL A 256 10.25 -11.54 -4.21
C VAL A 256 9.57 -10.19 -4.42
N ARG A 257 8.44 -10.20 -5.12
CA ARG A 257 7.68 -9.01 -5.49
C ARG A 257 6.22 -9.13 -5.08
N PHE A 258 5.58 -7.99 -4.92
CA PHE A 258 4.20 -7.88 -4.47
C PHE A 258 3.35 -7.19 -5.55
N LEU A 259 2.23 -7.82 -5.94
CA LEU A 259 1.23 -7.18 -6.79
C LEU A 259 0.32 -6.29 -5.91
N ASN A 260 0.57 -4.99 -5.95
CA ASN A 260 -0.15 -4.00 -5.16
C ASN A 260 -1.62 -3.91 -5.59
N GLY A 261 -2.55 -4.12 -4.66
CA GLY A 261 -4.00 -4.15 -4.92
C GLY A 261 -4.58 -5.54 -5.28
N GLY A 262 -3.76 -6.58 -5.39
CA GLY A 262 -4.21 -7.96 -5.53
C GLY A 262 -5.01 -8.25 -6.81
N LEU A 263 -6.01 -9.13 -6.70
CA LEU A 263 -6.82 -9.56 -7.85
C LEU A 263 -7.70 -8.42 -8.42
N ASN A 264 -8.12 -7.47 -7.58
CA ASN A 264 -9.02 -6.40 -8.01
C ASN A 264 -8.37 -5.52 -9.09
N VAL A 265 -7.12 -5.09 -8.87
CA VAL A 265 -6.39 -4.30 -9.87
C VAL A 265 -6.06 -5.10 -11.14
N TRP A 266 -5.93 -6.43 -11.02
CA TRP A 266 -5.70 -7.30 -12.17
C TRP A 266 -6.94 -7.39 -13.07
N VAL A 267 -8.12 -7.53 -12.46
CA VAL A 267 -9.40 -7.54 -13.16
C VAL A 267 -9.72 -6.17 -13.74
N ASP A 268 -9.44 -5.09 -13.00
CA ASP A 268 -9.64 -3.72 -13.49
C ASP A 268 -8.71 -3.38 -14.67
N ALA A 269 -7.55 -4.05 -14.76
CA ALA A 269 -6.66 -4.00 -15.93
C ALA A 269 -7.10 -4.91 -17.10
N GLU A 270 -8.29 -5.53 -17.01
CA GLU A 270 -8.87 -6.43 -18.02
C GLU A 270 -7.98 -7.65 -18.36
N LEU A 271 -7.17 -8.10 -17.39
CA LEU A 271 -6.23 -9.21 -17.58
C LEU A 271 -6.89 -10.57 -17.26
N PRO A 272 -6.42 -11.67 -17.89
CA PRO A 272 -7.09 -12.96 -17.80
C PRO A 272 -6.98 -13.61 -16.41
N THR A 273 -8.08 -14.19 -15.96
CA THR A 273 -8.16 -15.03 -14.76
C THR A 273 -8.47 -16.47 -15.12
N GLU A 274 -8.36 -17.38 -14.16
CA GLU A 274 -8.82 -18.75 -14.27
C GLU A 274 -9.38 -19.29 -12.95
N THR A 275 -10.02 -20.44 -13.00
CA THR A 275 -10.65 -21.12 -11.85
C THR A 275 -10.07 -22.51 -11.58
N THR A 276 -9.16 -22.97 -12.43
CA THR A 276 -8.54 -24.29 -12.31
C THR A 276 -7.33 -24.19 -11.40
N ALA A 277 -7.30 -24.98 -10.33
CA ALA A 277 -6.16 -25.00 -9.42
C ALA A 277 -4.88 -25.45 -10.14
N ASN A 278 -3.81 -24.68 -9.98
CA ASN A 278 -2.48 -25.01 -10.49
C ASN A 278 -1.68 -25.78 -9.44
N ILE A 279 -0.94 -26.80 -9.87
CA ILE A 279 -0.11 -27.63 -9.00
C ILE A 279 1.37 -27.27 -9.22
N PRO A 280 2.09 -26.78 -8.20
CA PRO A 280 3.51 -26.52 -8.31
C PRO A 280 4.34 -27.78 -8.59
N VAL A 281 5.49 -27.61 -9.25
CA VAL A 281 6.45 -28.71 -9.47
C VAL A 281 7.51 -28.68 -8.35
N PRO A 282 7.63 -29.75 -7.55
CA PRO A 282 8.63 -29.80 -6.47
C PRO A 282 10.06 -29.68 -6.99
N VAL A 283 10.93 -29.12 -6.15
CA VAL A 283 12.39 -29.07 -6.33
C VAL A 283 13.09 -29.75 -5.16
N SER A 284 14.29 -30.29 -5.38
CA SER A 284 15.00 -31.08 -4.37
C SER A 284 15.97 -30.29 -3.50
N ASP A 285 16.33 -29.08 -3.91
CA ASP A 285 17.30 -28.22 -3.23
C ASP A 285 16.90 -26.75 -3.30
N PHE A 286 17.05 -26.04 -2.19
CA PHE A 286 16.71 -24.62 -2.05
C PHE A 286 17.86 -23.75 -2.55
N GLY A 287 19.10 -24.23 -2.46
CA GLY A 287 20.30 -23.50 -2.88
C GLY A 287 20.90 -22.56 -1.81
N ALA A 288 20.35 -22.54 -0.60
CA ALA A 288 20.89 -21.80 0.56
C ALA A 288 20.47 -22.45 1.90
N PHE A 289 21.08 -21.99 3.00
CA PHE A 289 20.58 -22.27 4.35
C PHE A 289 19.39 -21.37 4.66
N ILE A 290 18.44 -21.90 5.44
CA ILE A 290 17.30 -21.14 5.97
C ILE A 290 17.48 -21.07 7.51
N PRO A 291 17.33 -19.88 8.12
CA PRO A 291 17.16 -18.58 7.47
C PRO A 291 18.47 -18.05 6.89
N ALA A 292 18.41 -17.42 5.72
CA ALA A 292 19.53 -16.64 5.18
C ALA A 292 19.58 -15.23 5.77
N ASN A 293 18.43 -14.67 6.15
CA ASN A 293 18.32 -13.31 6.69
C ASN A 293 17.64 -13.31 8.08
N PRO A 294 18.25 -13.90 9.11
CA PRO A 294 17.64 -13.94 10.45
C PRO A 294 17.40 -12.54 11.05
N GLN A 295 18.18 -11.54 10.64
CA GLN A 295 18.11 -10.18 11.16
C GLN A 295 16.82 -9.42 10.85
N VAL A 296 15.95 -9.92 9.96
CA VAL A 296 14.64 -9.28 9.69
C VAL A 296 13.54 -9.72 10.66
N ASN A 297 13.86 -10.62 11.61
CA ASN A 297 12.93 -11.22 12.55
C ASN A 297 13.44 -11.07 13.99
N ILE A 298 12.57 -10.59 14.88
CA ILE A 298 12.67 -10.78 16.33
C ILE A 298 11.60 -11.80 16.70
N SER A 299 11.99 -12.98 17.17
CA SER A 299 11.03 -14.08 17.32
C SER A 299 10.21 -13.96 18.62
N MET A 300 10.86 -13.64 19.74
CA MET A 300 10.29 -13.77 21.08
C MET A 300 10.45 -12.52 21.95
N PRO A 301 9.57 -12.31 22.96
CA PRO A 301 9.55 -11.10 23.77
C PRO A 301 10.89 -10.74 24.44
N ALA A 302 11.67 -11.75 24.86
CA ALA A 302 12.96 -11.53 25.51
C ALA A 302 13.95 -10.74 24.61
N GLU A 303 13.96 -11.04 23.32
CA GLU A 303 14.80 -10.34 22.34
C GLU A 303 14.27 -8.92 22.09
N ALA A 304 12.95 -8.75 21.95
CA ALA A 304 12.32 -7.44 21.82
C ALA A 304 12.64 -6.53 23.02
N ILE A 305 12.55 -7.04 24.25
CA ILE A 305 12.88 -6.30 25.49
C ILE A 305 14.36 -5.93 25.52
N GLN A 306 15.25 -6.84 25.12
CA GLN A 306 16.68 -6.55 25.06
C GLN A 306 17.00 -5.49 23.98
N GLY A 307 16.29 -5.55 22.84
CA GLY A 307 16.31 -4.54 21.81
C GLY A 307 15.89 -3.18 22.35
N GLN A 308 14.77 -3.09 23.06
CA GLN A 308 14.28 -1.83 23.64
C GLN A 308 15.30 -1.20 24.60
N LYS A 309 15.98 -2.00 25.43
CA LYS A 309 17.09 -1.51 26.27
C LYS A 309 18.27 -0.94 25.49
N SER A 310 18.38 -1.31 24.22
CA SER A 310 19.44 -0.89 23.28
C SER A 310 18.93 0.15 22.27
N GLY A 311 17.73 0.69 22.45
CA GLY A 311 17.16 1.75 21.61
C GLY A 311 16.19 1.29 20.51
N LEU A 312 15.86 -0.01 20.42
CA LEU A 312 14.81 -0.49 19.50
C LEU A 312 13.46 0.14 19.86
N LYS A 313 12.75 0.68 18.86
CA LYS A 313 11.36 1.13 18.99
C LYS A 313 10.43 0.00 18.54
N LEU A 314 9.56 -0.46 19.44
CA LEU A 314 8.49 -1.40 19.10
C LEU A 314 7.29 -0.63 18.55
N ILE A 315 6.92 -0.89 17.30
CA ILE A 315 5.86 -0.17 16.60
C ILE A 315 4.63 -1.06 16.49
N SER A 316 3.54 -0.66 17.16
CA SER A 316 2.28 -1.41 17.20
C SER A 316 1.43 -1.09 15.97
N ASN A 317 1.28 -2.06 15.08
CA ASN A 317 0.32 -2.05 13.98
C ASN A 317 -1.01 -2.71 14.38
N ARG A 318 -1.46 -2.44 15.60
CA ARG A 318 -2.74 -2.88 16.13
C ARG A 318 -3.78 -1.77 16.02
N THR A 319 -5.06 -2.12 16.10
CA THR A 319 -6.10 -1.08 16.16
C THR A 319 -5.94 -0.23 17.42
N TRP A 320 -6.50 0.99 17.42
CA TRP A 320 -6.43 1.87 18.58
C TRP A 320 -7.03 1.23 19.86
N ASP A 321 -8.11 0.47 19.72
CA ASP A 321 -8.76 -0.19 20.86
C ASP A 321 -7.98 -1.41 21.37
N GLU A 322 -7.19 -2.07 20.50
CA GLU A 322 -6.20 -3.06 20.91
C GLU A 322 -5.03 -2.40 21.65
N TYR A 323 -4.45 -1.33 21.09
CA TYR A 323 -3.33 -0.58 21.65
C TYR A 323 -3.65 -0.01 23.05
N THR A 324 -4.85 0.55 23.22
CA THR A 324 -5.34 1.06 24.51
C THR A 324 -5.86 -0.04 25.44
N GLY A 325 -5.76 -1.32 25.06
CA GLY A 325 -6.12 -2.46 25.89
C GLY A 325 -7.63 -2.59 26.17
N LYS A 326 -8.49 -1.97 25.37
CA LYS A 326 -9.96 -2.15 25.48
C LYS A 326 -10.41 -3.51 24.97
N ILE A 327 -9.77 -4.01 23.91
CA ILE A 327 -10.02 -5.31 23.30
C ILE A 327 -8.70 -6.06 23.05
N THR A 328 -8.78 -7.37 22.81
CA THR A 328 -7.61 -8.18 22.43
C THR A 328 -7.38 -8.14 20.91
N GLY A 329 -8.47 -8.03 20.15
CA GLY A 329 -8.51 -8.12 18.69
C GLY A 329 -8.74 -9.55 18.17
N TYR A 330 -8.62 -10.57 19.01
CA TYR A 330 -8.61 -11.97 18.59
C TYR A 330 -9.31 -12.85 19.61
N ASP A 331 -10.14 -13.78 19.14
CA ASP A 331 -10.87 -14.71 20.01
C ASP A 331 -9.93 -15.71 20.73
N TYR A 332 -8.76 -15.99 20.13
CA TYR A 332 -7.76 -16.93 20.67
C TYR A 332 -6.66 -16.26 21.50
N ILE A 333 -6.62 -14.92 21.60
CA ILE A 333 -5.68 -14.19 22.46
C ILE A 333 -6.45 -13.65 23.66
N PRO A 334 -6.29 -14.20 24.88
CA PRO A 334 -7.20 -13.92 26.00
C PRO A 334 -6.92 -12.60 26.72
N ARG A 335 -5.67 -12.16 26.78
CA ARG A 335 -5.25 -11.00 27.58
C ARG A 335 -5.25 -9.73 26.73
N LYS A 336 -5.79 -8.65 27.29
CA LYS A 336 -5.77 -7.30 26.73
C LYS A 336 -4.55 -6.53 27.21
N GLY A 337 -4.13 -5.54 26.44
CA GLY A 337 -2.99 -4.69 26.76
C GLY A 337 -2.06 -4.55 25.57
N GLU A 338 -0.90 -3.96 25.83
CA GLU A 338 0.13 -3.67 24.85
C GLU A 338 1.51 -3.79 25.53
N PRO A 339 2.58 -4.25 24.86
CA PRO A 339 3.94 -4.20 25.39
C PRO A 339 4.31 -2.82 25.91
N ALA A 340 4.95 -2.75 27.07
CA ALA A 340 5.39 -1.49 27.64
C ALA A 340 6.38 -0.77 26.70
N GLY A 341 6.18 0.54 26.51
CA GLY A 341 7.03 1.37 25.66
C GLY A 341 6.81 1.20 24.15
N ALA A 342 5.80 0.43 23.72
CA ALA A 342 5.40 0.41 22.32
C ALA A 342 4.85 1.77 21.87
N ILE A 343 5.10 2.12 20.62
CA ILE A 343 4.59 3.32 19.96
C ILE A 343 3.47 2.89 19.02
N TRP A 344 2.33 3.59 19.04
CA TRP A 344 1.25 3.27 18.11
C TRP A 344 1.63 3.70 16.69
N GLY A 345 1.70 2.72 15.79
CA GLY A 345 2.05 2.90 14.39
C GLY A 345 0.86 2.93 13.46
N PHE A 346 -0.36 3.27 13.92
CA PHE A 346 -1.60 3.17 13.12
C PHE A 346 -1.97 1.72 12.75
N GLY A 347 -3.17 1.51 12.20
CA GLY A 347 -3.61 0.18 11.81
C GLY A 347 -4.85 0.22 10.95
N GLY A 348 -5.99 -0.14 11.53
CA GLY A 348 -7.26 -0.20 10.81
C GLY A 348 -8.46 -0.27 11.74
N LYS A 349 -9.58 -0.75 11.18
CA LYS A 349 -10.87 -0.87 11.85
C LYS A 349 -10.95 -2.06 12.81
N ASN A 350 -10.30 -3.17 12.49
CA ASN A 350 -10.25 -4.39 13.29
C ASN A 350 -8.93 -5.16 13.06
N SER A 351 -8.78 -6.34 13.67
CA SER A 351 -7.55 -7.14 13.61
C SER A 351 -7.21 -7.71 12.23
N ASN A 352 -8.18 -7.74 11.31
CA ASN A 352 -8.05 -8.20 9.93
C ASN A 352 -8.03 -7.05 8.91
N ASP A 353 -7.81 -5.81 9.38
CA ASP A 353 -7.88 -4.60 8.56
C ASP A 353 -6.66 -3.68 8.78
N MET A 354 -6.25 -3.00 7.72
CA MET A 354 -5.14 -2.03 7.68
C MET A 354 -5.55 -0.77 6.91
N SER A 355 -6.80 -0.30 7.06
CA SER A 355 -7.33 0.81 6.28
C SER A 355 -6.55 2.13 6.40
N ASP A 356 -5.79 2.33 7.48
CA ASP A 356 -4.94 3.53 7.60
C ASP A 356 -3.77 3.51 6.58
N TYR A 357 -3.47 2.33 6.03
CA TYR A 357 -2.35 2.01 5.12
C TYR A 357 -2.77 1.73 3.68
N TYR A 358 -4.06 1.88 3.34
CA TYR A 358 -4.57 1.63 2.00
C TYR A 358 -5.19 2.89 1.41
N ASP A 359 -5.01 3.08 0.11
CA ASP A 359 -5.66 4.12 -0.68
C ASP A 359 -7.09 3.68 -1.10
N PRO A 360 -7.93 4.57 -1.68
CA PRO A 360 -9.35 4.29 -1.92
C PRO A 360 -9.66 3.08 -2.82
N ASP A 361 -8.77 2.74 -3.76
CA ASP A 361 -8.87 1.57 -4.63
C ASP A 361 -8.33 0.28 -3.99
N GLY A 362 -7.88 0.37 -2.73
CA GLY A 362 -7.36 -0.74 -1.95
C GLY A 362 -5.90 -1.07 -2.23
N THR A 363 -5.15 -0.25 -2.97
CA THR A 363 -3.69 -0.34 -3.06
C THR A 363 -3.02 0.18 -1.78
N LEU A 364 -1.71 -0.02 -1.66
CA LEU A 364 -0.92 0.56 -0.57
C LEU A 364 -0.96 2.09 -0.65
N ARG A 365 -1.27 2.70 0.48
CA ARG A 365 -1.13 4.15 0.67
C ARG A 365 0.29 4.59 0.37
N ASN A 366 0.43 5.76 -0.25
CA ASN A 366 1.73 6.42 -0.42
C ASN A 366 2.57 6.35 0.89
N PRO A 367 3.74 5.67 0.87
CA PRO A 367 4.57 5.54 2.06
C PRO A 367 4.98 6.87 2.70
N GLU A 368 5.16 7.96 1.93
CA GLU A 368 5.50 9.28 2.50
C GLU A 368 4.42 9.82 3.43
N GLU A 369 3.13 9.54 3.14
CA GLU A 369 2.04 9.95 4.03
C GLU A 369 2.10 9.22 5.37
N ILE A 370 2.40 7.92 5.34
CA ILE A 370 2.61 7.12 6.55
C ILE A 370 3.85 7.58 7.32
N PHE A 371 4.95 7.87 6.63
CA PHE A 371 6.18 8.36 7.26
C PHE A 371 5.98 9.72 7.93
N ALA A 372 5.19 10.62 7.33
CA ALA A 372 4.81 11.88 7.96
C ALA A 372 4.00 11.66 9.24
N LEU A 373 3.06 10.70 9.24
CA LEU A 373 2.29 10.32 10.43
C LEU A 373 3.17 9.69 11.51
N TRP A 374 4.08 8.80 11.13
CA TRP A 374 5.07 8.16 12.01
C TRP A 374 6.03 9.16 12.64
N LYS A 375 6.47 10.17 11.88
CA LYS A 375 7.30 11.26 12.41
C LYS A 375 6.62 12.02 13.55
N MET A 376 5.30 12.24 13.46
CA MET A 376 4.53 12.82 14.58
C MET A 376 4.48 11.91 15.82
N GLN A 377 4.66 10.59 15.65
CA GLN A 377 4.81 9.62 16.73
C GLN A 377 6.27 9.45 17.19
N GLY A 378 7.21 10.22 16.61
CA GLY A 378 8.64 10.13 16.91
C GLY A 378 9.32 8.91 16.30
N ILE A 379 8.81 8.39 15.18
CA ILE A 379 9.42 7.30 14.40
C ILE A 379 10.04 7.91 13.13
N GLU A 380 11.33 7.70 12.93
CA GLU A 380 12.15 8.30 11.88
C GLU A 380 12.92 7.22 11.10
N PRO A 381 13.31 7.45 9.83
CA PRO A 381 14.02 6.46 9.00
C PRO A 381 15.35 5.94 9.57
N SER A 382 15.99 6.72 10.44
CA SER A 382 17.26 6.36 11.08
C SER A 382 17.11 5.49 12.33
N ASP A 383 15.88 5.31 12.82
CA ASP A 383 15.62 4.51 14.00
C ASP A 383 15.84 3.01 13.77
N HIS A 384 16.20 2.30 14.83
CA HIS A 384 16.05 0.85 14.87
C HIS A 384 14.60 0.52 15.27
N VAL A 385 13.82 -0.04 14.35
CA VAL A 385 12.38 -0.29 14.54
C VAL A 385 12.03 -1.77 14.36
N ALA A 386 11.13 -2.26 15.19
CA ALA A 386 10.47 -3.56 14.97
C ALA A 386 8.95 -3.39 14.97
N PHE A 387 8.33 -3.67 13.83
CA PHE A 387 6.88 -3.65 13.68
C PHE A 387 6.28 -4.93 14.24
N TYR A 388 5.12 -4.83 14.89
CA TYR A 388 4.41 -6.01 15.38
C TYR A 388 2.90 -5.77 15.44
N CYS A 389 2.13 -6.84 15.57
CA CYS A 389 0.70 -6.76 15.82
C CYS A 389 0.26 -7.89 16.78
N GLY A 390 -0.85 -8.59 16.49
CA GLY A 390 -1.16 -9.84 17.20
C GLY A 390 -0.14 -10.93 16.93
N THR A 391 0.06 -11.24 15.64
CA THR A 391 0.81 -12.41 15.13
C THR A 391 1.64 -12.11 13.86
N GLY A 392 1.95 -10.83 13.59
CA GLY A 392 2.89 -10.42 12.53
C GLY A 392 2.30 -10.04 11.15
N TRP A 393 1.03 -10.34 10.85
CA TRP A 393 0.43 -10.04 9.54
C TRP A 393 0.38 -8.54 9.22
N ARG A 394 -0.31 -7.76 10.07
CA ARG A 394 -0.39 -6.28 9.93
C ARG A 394 0.99 -5.60 9.91
N ALA A 395 1.91 -6.09 10.74
CA ALA A 395 3.28 -5.59 10.81
C ALA A 395 4.04 -5.73 9.49
N SER A 396 3.70 -6.74 8.69
CA SER A 396 4.33 -6.99 7.40
C SER A 396 4.04 -5.90 6.37
N VAL A 397 2.90 -5.19 6.50
CA VAL A 397 2.55 -4.04 5.64
C VAL A 397 3.50 -2.87 5.90
N SER A 398 3.62 -2.47 7.16
CA SER A 398 4.50 -1.38 7.59
C SER A 398 5.97 -1.69 7.32
N TRP A 399 6.39 -2.91 7.62
CA TRP A 399 7.74 -3.37 7.30
C TRP A 399 8.01 -3.27 5.80
N PHE A 400 7.10 -3.74 4.94
CA PHE A 400 7.25 -3.65 3.48
C PHE A 400 7.42 -2.21 2.99
N MET A 401 6.65 -1.25 3.51
CA MET A 401 6.81 0.17 3.18
C MET A 401 8.22 0.68 3.51
N THR A 402 8.78 0.29 4.66
CA THR A 402 10.16 0.66 5.01
C THR A 402 11.19 0.01 4.08
N GLN A 403 10.95 -1.21 3.61
CA GLN A 403 11.84 -1.88 2.65
C GLN A 403 11.83 -1.17 1.30
N MET A 404 10.65 -0.78 0.79
CA MET A 404 10.54 0.01 -0.43
C MET A 404 11.32 1.33 -0.33
N ALA A 405 11.20 2.00 0.80
CA ALA A 405 11.89 3.26 1.10
C ALA A 405 13.39 3.10 1.45
N GLY A 406 13.89 1.88 1.59
CA GLY A 406 15.30 1.62 1.87
C GLY A 406 15.73 1.93 3.30
N TRP A 407 14.83 1.80 4.27
CA TRP A 407 15.22 1.90 5.69
C TRP A 407 16.15 0.73 6.04
N GLU A 408 17.28 1.04 6.66
CA GLU A 408 18.32 0.04 6.93
C GLU A 408 18.04 -0.81 8.17
N ASN A 409 17.30 -0.28 9.15
CA ASN A 409 17.17 -0.85 10.49
C ASN A 409 15.71 -1.18 10.86
N SER A 410 14.96 -1.82 9.97
CA SER A 410 13.58 -2.24 10.23
C SER A 410 13.37 -3.76 10.18
N GLN A 411 12.64 -4.27 11.18
CA GLN A 411 12.41 -5.69 11.42
C GLN A 411 10.93 -5.95 11.74
N ILE A 412 10.53 -7.22 11.79
CA ILE A 412 9.26 -7.63 12.38
C ILE A 412 9.53 -8.32 13.71
N TYR A 413 8.86 -7.89 14.77
CA TYR A 413 8.72 -8.67 15.99
C TYR A 413 7.54 -9.64 15.83
N ASP A 414 7.88 -10.86 15.41
CA ASP A 414 6.97 -11.90 14.94
C ASP A 414 6.01 -12.39 16.03
N GLY A 415 6.56 -12.62 17.24
CA GLY A 415 5.79 -13.02 18.42
C GLY A 415 4.63 -12.08 18.76
N GLY A 416 4.79 -10.80 18.43
CA GLY A 416 3.77 -9.78 18.65
C GLY A 416 3.17 -9.77 20.05
N TRP A 417 1.91 -9.37 20.12
CA TRP A 417 1.15 -9.39 21.36
C TRP A 417 0.87 -10.83 21.83
N ASN A 418 0.68 -11.78 20.91
CA ASN A 418 0.35 -13.16 21.26
C ASN A 418 1.44 -13.80 22.15
N ALA A 419 2.71 -13.71 21.73
CA ALA A 419 3.84 -14.23 22.51
C ALA A 419 4.09 -13.42 23.78
N TRP A 420 3.93 -12.09 23.72
CA TRP A 420 4.14 -11.22 24.88
C TRP A 420 3.16 -11.54 26.01
N GLN A 421 1.89 -11.68 25.68
CA GLN A 421 0.85 -11.86 26.69
C GLN A 421 0.87 -13.24 27.36
N MET A 422 1.45 -14.25 26.69
CA MET A 422 1.64 -15.61 27.24
C MET A 422 2.51 -15.62 28.49
N ASN A 423 3.36 -14.60 28.70
CA ASN A 423 4.08 -14.41 29.95
C ASN A 423 3.42 -13.28 30.77
N PRO A 424 2.71 -13.60 31.88
CA PRO A 424 2.02 -12.61 32.69
C PRO A 424 2.96 -11.60 33.37
N GLU A 425 4.23 -11.97 33.57
CA GLU A 425 5.24 -11.14 34.23
C GLU A 425 5.81 -10.04 33.32
N LEU A 426 5.56 -10.10 32.00
CA LEU A 426 6.07 -9.09 31.09
C LEU A 426 5.30 -7.77 31.24
N PRO A 427 6.03 -6.64 31.22
CA PRO A 427 5.44 -5.33 31.45
C PRO A 427 4.51 -4.95 30.30
N VAL A 428 3.41 -4.30 30.64
CA VAL A 428 2.42 -3.77 29.68
C VAL A 428 2.32 -2.25 29.82
N LEU A 429 1.87 -1.60 28.75
CA LEU A 429 1.62 -0.16 28.72
C LEU A 429 0.61 0.22 29.81
N ASP A 430 0.96 1.18 30.67
CA ASP A 430 0.06 1.72 31.69
C ASP A 430 -0.85 2.81 31.09
N ASN A 431 -2.01 2.38 30.60
CA ASN A 431 -2.97 3.26 29.94
C ASN A 431 -3.71 4.22 30.90
N ALA A 432 -3.61 4.02 32.23
CA ALA A 432 -4.30 4.87 33.21
C ALA A 432 -3.57 6.19 33.49
N GLN A 433 -2.25 6.23 33.23
CA GLN A 433 -1.42 7.44 33.42
C GLN A 433 -1.29 8.27 32.14
N SER A 434 -1.51 7.65 30.98
CA SER A 434 -1.33 8.28 29.69
C SER A 434 -2.68 8.77 29.15
N LYS A 435 -3.01 10.06 29.30
CA LYS A 435 -4.15 10.71 28.63
C LYS A 435 -3.91 10.82 27.11
N ILE A 436 -3.77 9.69 26.41
CA ILE A 436 -3.45 9.66 24.98
C ILE A 436 -4.75 9.71 24.19
N SER A 437 -4.90 10.74 23.35
CA SER A 437 -5.94 10.80 22.32
C SER A 437 -5.51 10.01 21.09
N LYS A 438 -6.44 9.35 20.40
CA LYS A 438 -6.17 8.67 19.13
C LYS A 438 -5.64 9.69 18.11
N PRO A 439 -4.40 9.53 17.60
CA PRO A 439 -3.92 10.31 16.46
C PRO A 439 -4.81 10.11 15.22
N ASN A 440 -5.06 11.17 14.45
CA ASN A 440 -5.80 11.05 13.19
C ASN A 440 -4.90 10.42 12.12
N ALA A 441 -5.41 9.41 11.41
CA ALA A 441 -4.73 8.76 10.29
C ALA A 441 -4.82 9.56 8.99
N LEU A 442 -5.66 10.62 8.92
CA LEU A 442 -5.80 11.50 7.75
C LEU A 442 -6.10 10.69 6.46
N ASN A 443 -7.04 9.73 6.55
CA ASN A 443 -7.35 8.79 5.47
C ASN A 443 -8.83 8.42 5.38
N ASP A 444 -9.74 9.35 5.74
CA ASP A 444 -11.17 9.07 5.71
C ASP A 444 -11.78 9.35 4.34
N PHE A 445 -11.66 8.39 3.42
CA PHE A 445 -12.31 8.42 2.09
C PHE A 445 -13.72 7.81 2.06
N GLY A 446 -14.23 7.35 3.22
CA GLY A 446 -15.54 6.69 3.34
C GLY A 446 -15.50 5.17 3.19
N GLU A 447 -16.66 4.59 2.88
CA GLU A 447 -16.75 3.16 2.54
C GLU A 447 -16.45 2.94 1.05
N ILE A 448 -15.69 1.88 0.75
CA ILE A 448 -15.35 1.52 -0.63
C ILE A 448 -16.64 1.11 -1.36
N VAL A 449 -17.17 2.03 -2.16
CA VAL A 449 -18.26 1.75 -3.08
C VAL A 449 -17.79 2.21 -4.45
N LYS A 450 -17.35 1.27 -5.30
CA LYS A 450 -17.04 1.57 -6.70
C LYS A 450 -18.29 2.17 -7.33
N LYS A 451 -18.26 3.46 -7.67
CA LYS A 451 -19.39 4.13 -8.34
C LYS A 451 -19.63 3.40 -9.68
N PRO A 452 -20.87 3.00 -10.02
CA PRO A 452 -21.15 2.43 -11.33
C PRO A 452 -20.67 3.41 -12.39
N GLY A 453 -19.74 2.98 -13.24
CA GLY A 453 -18.99 3.86 -14.12
C GLY A 453 -19.92 4.78 -14.91
N GLN A 454 -19.73 6.09 -14.76
CA GLN A 454 -20.16 7.04 -15.78
C GLN A 454 -19.22 6.87 -16.97
N SER A 455 -19.51 5.88 -17.80
CA SER A 455 -18.96 5.80 -19.15
C SER A 455 -19.49 7.00 -19.93
N CYS A 456 -18.79 8.13 -19.86
CA CYS A 456 -18.85 9.15 -20.91
C CYS A 456 -18.09 8.62 -22.14
N LYS A 457 -18.62 7.57 -22.74
CA LYS A 457 -18.34 7.19 -24.13
C LYS A 457 -19.69 7.19 -24.85
N SER A 458 -20.02 8.34 -25.44
CA SER A 458 -21.00 8.47 -26.52
C SER A 458 -20.32 8.29 -27.86
#